data_AF-A0AAE4MDL2-F1
#
_entry.id   AF-A0AAE4MDL2-F1
#
_cell.length_a   1.000
_cell.length_b   1.000
_cell.length_c   1.000
_cell.angle_alpha   90.00
_cell.angle_beta   90.00
_cell.angle_gamma   90.00
#
_symmetry.space_group_name_H-M   'P 1'
#
loop_
_entity.id
_entity.type
_entity.pdbx_description
1 polymer ?
#
loop_
_entity_poly.entity_id
_entity_poly.type
_entity_poly.pdbx_seq_one_letter_code
_entity_poly.pdbx_strand_id
1 'polypeptide(L)'
;MEDIMQYIPGNRFVHRLSPMTKIIFAVGMMFAAIFTTNLAILAGLIAVVLIIAAAGGLFKVLLRQVPLLFILGLALVVLTVLTNATGEVIVYLLPNNLLPITTGAILFAVQMALRFAVLIFAFQLLVISTQPRDLVNALYTLRIPGDYALMFLIAIRFIPTLQREGARINEAQLSRGYFPGGGIVGKLKQLGPVMLPLMLNSLAKADTLGLTIDMRGYRLASEYRRKLEYHLADAGVIILVIAVLAGVAAVTFF
;
A
#
# COMPACT_ATOMS: atom_id res chain seq x y z
N MET A 1 2.37 21.91 1.04
CA MET A 1 2.36 20.95 -0.08
C MET A 1 3.18 19.75 0.36
N GLU A 2 2.54 18.75 0.94
CA GLU A 2 3.19 17.45 1.17
C GLU A 2 2.97 16.62 -0.09
N ASP A 3 4.04 16.02 -0.61
CA ASP A 3 3.97 15.06 -1.71
C ASP A 3 3.08 13.89 -1.30
N ILE A 4 1.82 13.92 -1.75
CA ILE A 4 0.83 12.85 -1.53
C ILE A 4 1.26 11.54 -2.20
N MET A 5 2.27 11.59 -3.07
CA MET A 5 2.93 10.39 -3.56
C MET A 5 4.06 10.02 -2.60
N GLN A 6 3.77 9.11 -1.66
CA GLN A 6 4.73 8.48 -0.71
C GLN A 6 5.94 7.78 -1.37
N TYR A 7 6.08 7.89 -2.69
CA TYR A 7 7.21 7.36 -3.44
C TYR A 7 8.48 8.15 -3.09
N ILE A 8 9.52 7.43 -2.67
CA ILE A 8 10.81 8.03 -2.37
C ILE A 8 11.70 7.82 -3.59
N PRO A 9 12.07 8.90 -4.31
CA PRO A 9 12.93 8.79 -5.47
C PRO A 9 14.30 8.24 -5.07
N GLY A 10 14.74 7.21 -5.77
CA GLY A 10 16.02 6.55 -5.55
C GLY A 10 16.49 5.83 -6.81
N ASN A 11 17.79 5.61 -6.93
CA ASN A 11 18.42 4.93 -8.08
C ASN A 11 19.07 3.58 -7.68
N ARG A 12 18.61 2.98 -6.58
CA ARG A 12 19.18 1.72 -6.05
C ARG A 12 18.49 0.50 -6.65
N PHE A 13 19.02 -0.68 -6.33
CA PHE A 13 18.59 -1.99 -6.85
C PHE A 13 17.05 -2.16 -6.87
N VAL A 14 16.39 -1.88 -5.74
CA VAL A 14 14.94 -2.00 -5.62
C VAL A 14 14.18 -1.02 -6.51
N HIS A 15 14.71 0.19 -6.75
CA HIS A 15 14.05 1.16 -7.62
C HIS A 15 14.10 0.77 -9.09
N ARG A 16 15.15 0.06 -9.51
CA ARG A 16 15.36 -0.39 -10.90
C ARG A 16 14.61 -1.66 -11.29
N LEU A 17 14.10 -2.43 -10.33
CA LEU A 17 13.26 -3.60 -10.61
C LEU A 17 12.00 -3.21 -11.36
N SER A 18 11.50 -4.14 -12.18
CA SER A 18 10.22 -3.94 -12.85
C SER A 18 9.08 -3.79 -11.82
N PRO A 19 8.11 -2.90 -12.05
CA PRO A 19 6.93 -2.74 -11.20
C PRO A 19 6.19 -4.06 -10.95
N MET A 20 6.13 -4.92 -11.96
CA MET A 20 5.53 -6.25 -11.85
C MET A 20 6.25 -7.13 -10.84
N THR A 21 7.58 -7.19 -10.91
CA THR A 21 8.38 -7.95 -9.96
C THR A 21 8.15 -7.49 -8.53
N LYS A 22 8.02 -6.17 -8.30
CA LYS A 22 7.74 -5.62 -6.95
C LYS A 22 6.37 -6.03 -6.44
N ILE A 23 5.35 -6.01 -7.31
CA ILE A 23 3.99 -6.49 -6.99
C ILE A 23 4.03 -7.98 -6.64
N ILE A 24 4.64 -8.80 -7.49
CA ILE A 24 4.77 -10.25 -7.27
C ILE A 24 5.52 -10.52 -5.96
N PHE A 25 6.58 -9.78 -5.67
CA PHE A 25 7.31 -9.89 -4.42
C PHE A 25 6.42 -9.55 -3.21
N ALA A 26 5.78 -8.38 -3.20
CA ALA A 26 4.96 -7.96 -2.08
C ALA A 26 3.79 -8.93 -1.85
N VAL A 27 3.06 -9.28 -2.91
CA VAL A 27 1.91 -10.19 -2.87
C VAL A 27 2.36 -11.60 -2.47
N GLY A 28 3.49 -12.09 -3.00
CA GLY A 28 4.05 -13.40 -2.66
C GLY A 28 4.41 -13.50 -1.17
N MET A 29 5.08 -12.48 -0.62
CA MET A 29 5.40 -12.45 0.82
C MET A 29 4.15 -12.37 1.70
N MET A 30 3.11 -11.65 1.25
CA MET A 30 1.83 -11.60 1.96
C MET A 30 1.13 -12.96 1.96
N PHE A 31 1.06 -13.64 0.82
CA PHE A 31 0.49 -14.99 0.74
C PHE A 31 1.28 -15.97 1.62
N ALA A 32 2.60 -15.97 1.54
CA ALA A 32 3.47 -16.79 2.38
C ALA A 32 3.18 -16.61 3.89
N ALA A 33 3.00 -15.36 4.33
CA ALA A 33 2.70 -15.04 5.73
C ALA A 33 1.32 -15.51 6.18
N ILE A 34 0.32 -15.52 5.29
CA ILE A 34 -1.06 -15.94 5.61
C ILE A 34 -1.13 -17.46 5.83
N PHE A 35 -0.47 -18.25 4.99
CA PHE A 35 -0.52 -19.72 5.07
C PHE A 35 0.37 -20.31 6.17
N THR A 36 1.37 -19.56 6.63
CA THR A 36 2.31 -20.02 7.67
C THR A 36 1.80 -19.77 9.08
N THR A 37 1.89 -20.77 9.96
CA THR A 37 1.72 -20.62 11.43
C THR A 37 3.05 -20.69 12.20
N ASN A 38 4.12 -21.16 11.56
CA ASN A 38 5.43 -21.30 12.19
C ASN A 38 6.13 -19.94 12.41
N LEU A 39 6.50 -19.67 13.67
CA LEU A 39 7.18 -18.44 14.10
C LEU A 39 8.53 -18.22 13.38
N ALA A 40 9.30 -19.29 13.15
CA ALA A 40 10.62 -19.20 12.52
C ALA A 40 10.51 -18.76 11.06
N ILE A 41 9.51 -19.28 10.34
CA ILE A 41 9.24 -18.90 8.96
C ILE A 41 8.77 -17.44 8.89
N LEU A 42 7.85 -17.01 9.77
CA LEU A 42 7.42 -15.61 9.82
C LEU A 42 8.59 -14.65 10.08
N ALA A 43 9.48 -14.98 11.01
CA ALA A 43 10.69 -14.19 11.25
C ALA A 43 11.63 -14.17 10.03
N GLY A 44 11.77 -15.31 9.34
CA GLY A 44 12.51 -15.40 8.08
C GLY A 44 11.93 -14.52 6.97
N LEU A 45 10.61 -14.49 6.82
CA LEU A 45 9.93 -13.61 5.86
C LEU A 45 10.20 -12.13 6.13
N ILE A 46 10.14 -11.72 7.41
CA ILE A 46 10.49 -10.35 7.81
C ILE A 46 11.95 -10.06 7.43
N ALA A 47 12.88 -10.97 7.74
CA ALA A 47 14.29 -10.80 7.41
C ALA A 47 14.51 -10.62 5.90
N VAL A 48 13.85 -11.42 5.06
CA VAL A 48 13.92 -11.30 3.59
C VAL A 48 13.43 -9.91 3.14
N VAL A 49 12.29 -9.43 3.64
CA VAL A 49 11.77 -8.09 3.30
C VAL A 49 12.75 -7.00 3.73
N LEU A 50 13.34 -7.11 4.93
CA LEU A 50 14.31 -6.16 5.44
C LEU A 50 15.63 -6.15 4.66
N ILE A 51 16.13 -7.32 4.24
CA ILE A 51 17.34 -7.43 3.40
C ILE A 51 17.13 -6.74 2.05
N ILE A 52 15.99 -6.99 1.40
CA ILE A 52 15.65 -6.35 0.13
C ILE A 52 15.50 -4.84 0.33
N ALA A 53 14.82 -4.41 1.40
CA ALA A 53 14.72 -3.00 1.73
C ALA A 53 16.08 -2.34 2.00
N ALA A 54 17.01 -3.04 2.67
CA ALA A 54 18.37 -2.57 2.91
C ALA A 54 19.16 -2.43 1.60
N ALA A 55 19.05 -3.40 0.70
CA ALA A 55 19.62 -3.31 -0.65
C ALA A 55 19.05 -2.11 -1.45
N GLY A 56 17.79 -1.75 -1.21
CA GLY A 56 17.14 -0.56 -1.76
C GLY A 56 17.46 0.76 -1.04
N GLY A 57 18.15 0.73 0.11
CA GLY A 57 18.37 1.91 0.96
C GLY A 57 17.11 2.42 1.69
N LEU A 58 16.04 1.63 1.70
CA LEU A 58 14.72 1.98 2.25
C LEU A 58 14.52 1.47 3.68
N PHE A 59 15.49 0.75 4.25
CA PHE A 59 15.42 0.13 5.58
C PHE A 59 14.99 1.11 6.70
N LYS A 60 15.55 2.33 6.73
CA LYS A 60 15.19 3.35 7.73
C LYS A 60 13.71 3.76 7.65
N VAL A 61 13.12 3.71 6.46
CA VAL A 61 11.72 4.08 6.23
C VAL A 61 10.80 3.00 6.75
N LEU A 62 11.14 1.71 6.55
CA LEU A 62 10.37 0.61 7.15
C LEU A 62 10.47 0.60 8.67
N LEU A 63 11.66 0.85 9.24
CA LEU A 63 11.83 0.88 10.69
C LEU A 63 10.99 1.98 11.37
N ARG A 64 10.64 3.05 10.66
CA ARG A 64 9.72 4.08 11.18
C ARG A 64 8.32 3.53 11.48
N GLN A 65 7.96 2.37 10.93
CA GLN A 65 6.67 1.70 11.19
C GLN A 65 6.68 0.74 12.37
N VAL A 66 7.85 0.43 12.94
CA VAL A 66 7.97 -0.40 14.15
C VAL A 66 7.09 0.09 15.31
N PRO A 67 6.97 1.40 15.63
CA PRO A 67 6.07 1.84 16.70
C PRO A 67 4.59 1.51 16.41
N LEU A 68 4.15 1.60 15.15
CA LEU A 68 2.80 1.19 14.77
C LEU A 68 2.59 -0.31 14.97
N LEU A 69 3.57 -1.13 14.58
CA LEU A 69 3.54 -2.58 14.78
C LEU A 69 3.56 -2.95 16.26
N PHE A 70 4.28 -2.20 17.09
CA PHE A 70 4.30 -2.41 18.53
C PHE A 70 2.95 -2.13 19.16
N ILE A 71 2.31 -1.01 18.81
CA ILE A 71 0.96 -0.67 19.28
C ILE A 71 -0.06 -1.71 18.81
N LEU A 72 0.01 -2.14 17.55
CA LEU A 72 -0.86 -3.18 17.00
C LEU A 72 -0.65 -4.53 17.70
N GLY A 73 0.60 -4.93 17.92
CA GLY A 73 0.94 -6.15 18.64
C GLY A 73 0.41 -6.15 20.06
N LEU A 74 0.58 -5.03 20.78
CA LEU A 74 0.01 -4.86 22.12
C LEU A 74 -1.51 -4.97 22.11
N ALA A 75 -2.19 -4.33 21.16
CA ALA A 75 -3.63 -4.41 21.01
C ALA A 75 -4.11 -5.85 20.73
N LEU A 76 -3.37 -6.63 19.92
CA LEU A 76 -3.68 -8.02 19.65
C LEU A 76 -3.47 -8.92 20.87
N VAL A 77 -2.43 -8.69 21.67
CA VAL A 77 -2.23 -9.41 22.93
C VAL A 77 -3.39 -9.13 23.89
N VAL A 78 -3.79 -7.87 24.06
CA VAL A 78 -4.93 -7.51 24.92
C VAL A 78 -6.23 -8.16 24.42
N LEU A 79 -6.49 -8.09 23.11
CA LEU A 79 -7.70 -8.68 22.52
C LEU A 79 -7.73 -10.20 22.69
N THR A 80 -6.62 -10.88 22.42
CA THR A 80 -6.56 -12.35 22.50
C THR A 80 -6.68 -12.86 23.93
N VAL A 81 -6.09 -12.16 24.91
CA VAL A 81 -6.29 -12.46 26.33
C VAL A 81 -7.75 -12.24 26.77
N LEU A 82 -8.45 -11.26 26.19
CA LEU A 82 -9.86 -10.98 26.50
C LEU A 82 -10.83 -11.98 25.83
N THR A 83 -10.50 -12.49 24.65
CA THR A 83 -11.44 -13.23 23.79
C THR A 83 -11.17 -14.74 23.73
N ASN A 84 -9.92 -15.18 23.90
CA ASN A 84 -9.52 -16.58 23.75
C ASN A 84 -8.89 -17.11 25.05
N ALA A 85 -9.56 -18.06 25.70
CA ALA A 85 -9.06 -18.78 26.86
C ALA A 85 -8.63 -20.22 26.49
N THR A 86 -7.90 -20.38 25.39
CA THR A 86 -7.46 -21.69 24.88
C THR A 86 -6.00 -21.97 25.26
N GLY A 87 -5.77 -23.06 25.99
CA GLY A 87 -4.45 -23.54 26.42
C GLY A 87 -4.27 -23.56 27.95
N GLU A 88 -3.07 -23.92 28.41
CA GLU A 88 -2.72 -23.86 29.84
C GLU A 88 -2.70 -22.42 30.34
N VAL A 89 -3.36 -22.18 31.47
CA VAL A 89 -3.39 -20.88 32.13
C VAL A 89 -2.10 -20.69 32.91
N ILE A 90 -1.29 -19.71 32.51
CA ILE A 90 -0.02 -19.42 33.18
C ILE A 90 -0.25 -18.51 34.38
N VAL A 91 -1.03 -17.43 34.22
CA VAL A 91 -1.27 -16.40 35.24
C VAL A 91 -2.68 -15.81 35.08
N TYR A 92 -3.39 -15.58 36.18
CA TYR A 92 -4.62 -14.79 36.21
C TYR A 92 -4.27 -13.33 36.49
N LEU A 93 -4.74 -12.40 35.65
CA LEU A 93 -4.41 -10.98 35.80
C LEU A 93 -5.26 -10.28 36.89
N LEU A 94 -6.41 -10.84 37.28
CA LEU A 94 -7.33 -10.28 38.27
C LEU A 94 -7.56 -11.23 39.46
N PRO A 95 -7.71 -10.71 40.70
CA PRO A 95 -8.25 -11.50 41.80
C PRO A 95 -9.67 -11.96 41.44
N ASN A 96 -10.00 -13.23 41.71
CA ASN A 96 -11.25 -13.95 41.35
C ASN A 96 -11.27 -14.73 40.02
N ASN A 97 -10.13 -15.21 39.50
CA ASN A 97 -10.07 -16.05 38.29
C ASN A 97 -10.60 -15.38 37.00
N LEU A 98 -10.69 -14.05 36.96
CA LEU A 98 -11.08 -13.30 35.77
C LEU A 98 -9.82 -12.96 34.95
N LEU A 99 -9.88 -13.16 33.63
CA LEU A 99 -8.76 -12.99 32.66
C LEU A 99 -7.57 -13.97 32.84
N PRO A 100 -7.75 -15.27 32.51
CA PRO A 100 -6.63 -16.20 32.40
C PRO A 100 -5.73 -15.85 31.20
N ILE A 101 -4.47 -15.51 31.45
CA ILE A 101 -3.46 -15.48 30.38
C ILE A 101 -3.06 -16.91 30.07
N THR A 102 -3.44 -17.38 28.90
CA THR A 102 -3.07 -18.70 28.39
C THR A 102 -1.84 -18.63 27.50
N THR A 103 -0.99 -19.66 27.55
CA THR A 103 0.17 -19.80 26.65
C THR A 103 -0.26 -19.76 25.18
N GLY A 104 -1.42 -20.36 24.88
CA GLY A 104 -2.01 -20.36 23.54
C GLY A 104 -2.40 -18.96 23.05
N ALA A 105 -3.00 -18.13 23.92
CA ALA A 105 -3.35 -16.76 23.57
C ALA A 105 -2.10 -15.90 23.26
N ILE A 106 -1.05 -16.01 24.07
CA ILE A 106 0.22 -15.28 23.82
C ILE A 106 0.84 -15.74 22.49
N LEU A 107 0.96 -17.05 22.28
CA LEU A 107 1.61 -17.60 21.10
C LEU A 107 0.84 -17.21 19.83
N PHE A 108 -0.49 -17.25 19.86
CA PHE A 108 -1.33 -16.78 18.77
C PHE A 108 -1.19 -15.27 18.53
N ALA A 109 -1.15 -14.45 19.59
CA ALA A 109 -0.96 -13.02 19.47
C ALA A 109 0.39 -12.66 18.83
N VAL A 110 1.46 -13.35 19.21
CA VAL A 110 2.81 -13.17 18.64
C VAL A 110 2.81 -13.58 17.16
N GLN A 111 2.22 -14.73 16.82
CA GLN A 111 2.08 -15.15 15.42
C GLN A 111 1.33 -14.11 14.58
N MET A 112 0.22 -13.58 15.09
CA MET A 112 -0.55 -12.55 14.39
C MET A 112 0.22 -11.24 14.27
N ALA A 113 0.90 -10.79 15.33
CA ALA A 113 1.74 -9.59 15.29
C ALA A 113 2.85 -9.70 14.23
N LEU A 114 3.55 -10.84 14.18
CA LEU A 114 4.56 -11.11 13.15
C LEU A 114 3.95 -11.18 11.74
N ARG A 115 2.77 -11.79 11.58
CA ARG A 115 2.06 -11.82 10.29
C ARG A 115 1.71 -10.42 9.82
N PHE A 116 1.14 -9.57 10.68
CA PHE A 116 0.88 -8.17 10.36
C PHE A 116 2.16 -7.40 10.04
N ALA A 117 3.27 -7.68 10.73
CA ALA A 117 4.56 -7.07 10.41
C ALA A 117 5.01 -7.40 8.98
N VAL A 118 4.92 -8.66 8.54
CA VAL A 118 5.24 -9.03 7.15
C VAL A 118 4.32 -8.31 6.17
N LEU A 119 2.99 -8.31 6.41
CA LEU A 119 2.02 -7.66 5.53
C LEU A 119 2.31 -6.16 5.37
N ILE A 120 2.49 -5.46 6.49
CA ILE A 120 2.74 -4.02 6.52
C ILE A 120 4.08 -3.69 5.86
N PHE A 121 5.16 -4.42 6.19
CA PHE A 121 6.47 -4.15 5.59
C PHE A 121 6.51 -4.46 4.10
N ALA A 122 5.94 -5.57 3.65
CA ALA A 122 5.89 -5.92 2.23
C ALA A 122 5.07 -4.89 1.43
N PHE A 123 3.91 -4.47 1.97
CA PHE A 123 3.08 -3.44 1.35
C PHE A 123 3.79 -2.09 1.31
N GLN A 124 4.37 -1.67 2.44
CA GLN A 124 5.06 -0.39 2.51
C GLN A 124 6.23 -0.33 1.54
N LEU A 125 7.01 -1.41 1.43
CA LEU A 125 8.12 -1.48 0.49
C LEU A 125 7.63 -1.27 -0.95
N LEU A 126 6.50 -1.85 -1.33
CA LEU A 126 5.88 -1.64 -2.65
C LEU A 126 5.50 -0.18 -2.86
N VAL A 127 4.82 0.44 -1.88
CA VAL A 127 4.31 1.81 -1.97
C VAL A 127 5.44 2.83 -2.08
N ILE A 128 6.49 2.70 -1.27
CA ILE A 128 7.61 3.66 -1.26
C ILE A 128 8.57 3.49 -2.44
N SER A 129 8.63 2.29 -3.04
CA SER A 129 9.60 1.97 -4.10
C SER A 129 9.01 1.99 -5.52
N THR A 130 7.69 2.12 -5.66
CA THR A 130 6.99 2.08 -6.96
C THR A 130 6.28 3.39 -7.21
N GLN A 131 6.52 4.00 -8.37
CA GLN A 131 5.80 5.22 -8.74
C GLN A 131 4.38 4.86 -9.17
N PRO A 132 3.36 5.68 -8.86
CA PRO A 132 1.97 5.42 -9.28
C PRO A 132 1.83 5.24 -10.79
N ARG A 133 2.60 5.98 -11.59
CA ARG A 133 2.65 5.85 -13.05
C ARG A 133 3.15 4.48 -13.52
N ASP A 134 4.09 3.90 -12.78
CA ASP A 134 4.71 2.63 -13.11
C ASP A 134 3.80 1.45 -12.73
N LEU A 135 2.92 1.66 -11.73
CA LEU A 135 1.82 0.76 -11.41
C LEU A 135 0.83 0.65 -12.58
N VAL A 136 0.59 1.73 -13.31
CA VAL A 136 -0.26 1.69 -14.52
C VAL A 136 0.38 0.87 -15.63
N ASN A 137 1.70 0.96 -15.80
CA ASN A 137 2.43 0.11 -16.73
C ASN A 137 2.27 -1.38 -16.38
N ALA A 138 2.20 -1.71 -15.08
CA ALA A 138 1.88 -3.06 -14.66
C ALA A 138 0.46 -3.48 -15.12
N LEU A 139 -0.55 -2.61 -15.01
CA LEU A 139 -1.91 -2.94 -15.49
C LEU A 139 -1.95 -3.35 -16.98
N TYR A 140 -1.12 -2.73 -17.83
CA TYR A 140 -1.00 -3.13 -19.23
C TYR A 140 -0.44 -4.55 -19.43
N THR A 141 0.39 -5.04 -18.51
CA THR A 141 0.95 -6.40 -18.57
C THR A 141 -0.03 -7.45 -18.07
N LEU A 142 -0.94 -7.07 -17.16
CA LEU A 142 -2.06 -7.91 -16.71
C LEU A 142 -3.15 -8.10 -17.78
N ARG A 143 -2.94 -7.65 -19.02
CA ARG A 143 -3.90 -7.73 -20.14
C ARG A 143 -5.25 -7.06 -19.85
N ILE A 144 -5.27 -6.05 -18.99
CA ILE A 144 -6.44 -5.17 -18.84
C ILE A 144 -6.61 -4.39 -20.16
N PRO A 145 -7.83 -4.24 -20.70
CA PRO A 145 -8.05 -3.47 -21.93
C PRO A 145 -7.45 -2.07 -21.83
N GLY A 146 -6.78 -1.64 -22.90
CA GLY A 146 -5.96 -0.42 -22.92
C GLY A 146 -6.73 0.84 -22.51
N ASP A 147 -8.04 0.88 -22.77
CA ASP A 147 -8.92 1.98 -22.38
C ASP A 147 -9.00 2.16 -20.86
N TYR A 148 -9.11 1.07 -20.07
CA TYR A 148 -9.14 1.16 -18.61
C TYR A 148 -7.79 1.58 -18.03
N ALA A 149 -6.70 1.07 -18.59
CA ALA A 149 -5.35 1.47 -18.16
C ALA A 149 -5.09 2.96 -18.48
N LEU A 150 -5.58 3.43 -19.64
CA LEU A 150 -5.54 4.84 -20.02
C LEU A 150 -6.37 5.71 -19.08
N MET A 151 -7.60 5.30 -18.76
CA MET A 151 -8.45 6.00 -17.79
C MET A 151 -7.76 6.13 -16.43
N PHE A 152 -7.13 5.06 -15.96
CA PHE A 152 -6.39 5.05 -14.70
C PHE A 152 -5.15 5.96 -14.75
N LEU A 153 -4.40 5.96 -15.86
CA LEU A 153 -3.26 6.87 -16.08
C LEU A 153 -3.69 8.34 -16.02
N ILE A 154 -4.79 8.67 -16.72
CA ILE A 154 -5.37 10.01 -16.74
C ILE A 154 -5.78 10.41 -15.32
N ALA A 155 -6.49 9.54 -14.60
CA ALA A 155 -6.91 9.81 -13.23
C ALA A 155 -5.72 10.16 -12.31
N ILE A 156 -4.67 9.34 -12.29
CA ILE A 156 -3.46 9.59 -11.48
C ILE A 156 -2.82 10.94 -11.83
N ARG A 157 -2.75 11.28 -13.12
CA ARG A 157 -2.18 12.57 -13.58
C ARG A 157 -3.08 13.77 -13.23
N PHE A 158 -4.39 13.56 -13.14
CA PHE A 158 -5.36 14.60 -12.82
C PHE A 158 -5.38 14.93 -11.32
N ILE A 159 -5.10 13.98 -10.43
CA ILE A 159 -5.12 14.19 -8.96
C ILE A 159 -4.30 15.43 -8.52
N PRO A 160 -3.01 15.58 -8.87
CA PRO A 160 -2.23 16.76 -8.45
C PRO A 160 -2.74 18.07 -9.06
N THR A 161 -3.41 17.99 -10.20
CA THR A 161 -3.99 19.16 -10.87
C THR A 161 -5.27 19.60 -10.17
N LEU A 162 -6.15 18.65 -9.85
CA LEU A 162 -7.40 18.90 -9.12
C LEU A 162 -7.13 19.45 -7.71
N GLN A 163 -6.11 18.94 -7.02
CA GLN A 163 -5.71 19.46 -5.71
C GLN A 163 -5.26 20.93 -5.76
N ARG A 164 -4.43 21.29 -6.76
CA ARG A 164 -4.00 22.68 -6.97
C ARG A 164 -5.18 23.57 -7.35
N GLU A 165 -6.11 23.06 -8.14
CA GLU A 165 -7.32 23.80 -8.53
C GLU A 165 -8.27 24.01 -7.35
N GLY A 166 -8.52 22.97 -6.55
CA GLY A 166 -9.29 23.07 -5.32
C GLY A 166 -8.66 24.03 -4.30
N ALA A 167 -7.32 24.01 -4.16
CA ALA A 167 -6.61 24.96 -3.29
C ALA A 167 -6.81 26.41 -3.76
N ARG A 168 -6.67 26.69 -5.06
CA ARG A 168 -6.91 28.03 -5.62
C ARG A 168 -8.35 28.50 -5.47
N ILE A 169 -9.32 27.60 -5.68
CA ILE A 169 -10.75 27.91 -5.47
C ILE A 169 -10.99 28.23 -3.99
N ASN A 170 -10.41 27.43 -3.09
CA ASN A 170 -10.53 27.66 -1.66
C ASN A 170 -9.92 29.00 -1.23
N GLU A 171 -8.71 29.33 -1.71
CA GLU A 171 -8.08 30.63 -1.49
C GLU A 171 -8.94 31.79 -2.00
N ALA A 172 -9.55 31.67 -3.18
CA ALA A 172 -10.46 32.68 -3.72
C ALA A 172 -11.72 32.86 -2.86
N GLN A 173 -12.30 31.78 -2.32
CA GLN A 173 -13.45 31.87 -1.42
C GLN A 173 -13.08 32.55 -0.10
N LEU A 174 -11.90 32.26 0.44
CA LEU A 174 -11.37 32.94 1.62
C LEU A 174 -11.17 34.44 1.36
N SER A 175 -10.64 34.83 0.19
CA SER A 175 -10.52 36.25 -0.19
C SER A 175 -11.87 36.96 -0.35
N ARG A 176 -12.94 36.22 -0.68
CA ARG A 176 -14.32 36.74 -0.73
C ARG A 176 -14.98 36.83 0.65
N GLY A 177 -14.25 36.53 1.73
CA GLY A 177 -14.76 36.58 3.10
C GLY A 177 -15.58 35.35 3.50
N TYR A 178 -15.63 34.30 2.69
CA TYR A 178 -16.32 33.06 3.04
C TYR A 178 -15.46 32.24 4.00
N PHE A 179 -15.66 32.45 5.30
CA PHE A 179 -15.04 31.66 6.37
C PHE A 179 -16.12 31.12 7.32
N PRO A 180 -16.61 29.87 7.11
CA PRO A 180 -17.73 29.30 7.86
C PRO A 180 -17.42 28.96 9.34
N GLY A 181 -16.28 29.43 9.87
CA GLY A 181 -15.80 29.17 11.23
C GLY A 181 -14.82 27.99 11.33
N GLY A 182 -14.35 27.74 12.56
CA GLY A 182 -13.45 26.63 12.87
C GLY A 182 -14.17 25.29 13.08
N GLY A 183 -13.38 24.25 13.34
CA GLY A 183 -13.88 22.91 13.67
C GLY A 183 -14.32 22.06 12.45
N ILE A 184 -14.86 20.87 12.73
CA ILE A 184 -15.28 19.90 11.71
C ILE A 184 -16.45 20.44 10.89
N VAL A 185 -17.45 21.05 11.56
CA VAL A 185 -18.64 21.61 10.89
C VAL A 185 -18.28 22.77 9.96
N GLY A 186 -17.38 23.66 10.38
CA GLY A 186 -16.87 24.75 9.52
C GLY A 186 -16.16 24.20 8.29
N LYS A 187 -15.25 23.23 8.47
CA LYS A 187 -14.56 22.56 7.36
C LYS A 187 -15.53 21.89 6.37
N LEU A 188 -16.57 21.21 6.87
CA LEU A 188 -17.57 20.57 6.01
C LEU A 188 -18.38 21.60 5.21
N LYS A 189 -18.79 22.70 5.83
CA LYS A 189 -19.47 23.81 5.14
C LYS A 189 -18.59 24.45 4.08
N GLN A 190 -17.28 24.53 4.31
CA GLN A 190 -16.29 25.04 3.35
C GLN A 190 -16.17 24.20 2.09
N LEU A 191 -16.48 22.90 2.15
CA LEU A 191 -16.38 22.02 0.98
C LEU A 191 -17.41 22.37 -0.10
N GLY A 192 -18.64 22.74 0.27
CA GLY A 192 -19.72 22.99 -0.70
C GLY A 192 -19.34 24.01 -1.79
N PRO A 193 -18.93 25.24 -1.42
CA PRO A 193 -18.55 26.28 -2.38
C PRO A 193 -17.28 26.00 -3.18
N VAL A 194 -16.44 25.05 -2.75
CA VAL A 194 -15.23 24.62 -3.47
C VAL A 194 -15.56 23.48 -4.44
N MET A 195 -16.42 22.56 -4.04
CA MET A 195 -16.79 21.37 -4.81
C MET A 195 -17.52 21.72 -6.11
N LEU A 196 -18.51 22.61 -6.07
CA LEU A 196 -19.32 22.93 -7.24
C LEU A 196 -18.48 23.53 -8.39
N PRO A 197 -17.66 24.59 -8.18
CA PRO A 197 -16.79 25.11 -9.25
C PRO A 197 -15.75 24.08 -9.71
N LEU A 198 -15.17 23.31 -8.80
CA LEU A 198 -14.18 22.28 -9.15
C LEU A 198 -14.79 21.20 -10.05
N MET A 199 -16.02 20.79 -9.77
CA MET A 199 -16.75 19.79 -10.55
C MET A 199 -17.09 20.30 -11.96
N LEU A 200 -17.59 21.54 -12.08
CA LEU A 200 -17.86 22.16 -13.38
C LEU A 200 -16.58 22.30 -14.22
N ASN A 201 -15.48 22.76 -13.62
CA ASN A 201 -14.19 22.86 -14.30
C ASN A 201 -13.64 21.49 -14.73
N SER A 202 -13.84 20.47 -13.89
CA SER A 202 -13.40 19.11 -14.18
C SER A 202 -14.18 18.50 -15.33
N LEU A 203 -15.49 18.75 -15.42
CA LEU A 203 -16.34 18.27 -16.51
C LEU A 203 -15.94 18.89 -17.84
N ALA A 204 -15.79 20.22 -17.88
CA ALA A 204 -15.29 20.91 -19.08
C ALA A 204 -13.89 20.42 -19.51
N LYS A 205 -13.01 20.12 -18.55
CA LYS A 205 -11.69 19.54 -18.82
C LYS A 205 -11.79 18.11 -19.37
N ALA A 206 -12.75 17.32 -18.89
CA ALA A 206 -13.00 15.98 -19.42
C ALA A 206 -13.49 16.02 -20.87
N ASP A 207 -14.42 16.92 -21.20
CA ASP A 207 -14.94 17.08 -22.56
C ASP A 207 -13.82 17.49 -23.55
N THR A 208 -13.03 18.50 -23.18
CA THR A 208 -11.89 18.96 -23.98
C THR A 208 -10.81 17.89 -24.13
N LEU A 209 -10.55 17.09 -23.08
CA LEU A 209 -9.62 15.97 -23.14
C LEU A 209 -10.13 14.87 -24.07
N GLY A 210 -11.42 14.52 -24.00
CA GLY A 210 -12.04 13.52 -24.87
C GLY A 210 -11.90 13.89 -26.34
N LEU A 211 -12.29 15.13 -26.70
CA LEU A 211 -12.11 15.66 -28.06
C LEU A 211 -10.63 15.62 -28.50
N THR A 212 -9.70 15.93 -27.59
CA THR A 212 -8.26 15.89 -27.89
C THR A 212 -7.77 14.45 -28.15
N ILE A 213 -8.28 13.47 -27.41
CA ILE A 213 -7.94 12.05 -27.59
C ILE A 213 -8.46 11.55 -28.95
N ASP A 214 -9.68 11.95 -29.33
CA ASP A 214 -10.28 11.60 -30.62
C ASP A 214 -9.53 12.25 -31.79
N MET A 215 -9.21 13.55 -31.70
CA MET A 215 -8.44 14.27 -32.74
C MET A 215 -7.04 13.69 -32.97
N ARG A 216 -6.41 13.15 -31.91
CA ARG A 216 -5.10 12.49 -32.02
C ARG A 216 -5.17 11.06 -32.53
N GLY A 217 -6.37 10.51 -32.76
CA GLY A 217 -6.56 9.14 -33.21
C GLY A 217 -6.07 8.10 -32.20
N TYR A 218 -6.15 8.37 -30.89
CA TYR A 218 -5.59 7.47 -29.86
C TYR A 218 -6.25 6.08 -29.87
N ARG A 219 -7.52 6.00 -30.29
CA ARG A 219 -8.26 4.74 -30.44
C ARG A 219 -7.86 3.95 -31.70
N LEU A 220 -7.25 4.62 -32.68
CA LEU A 220 -6.76 4.04 -33.94
C LEU A 220 -5.27 3.71 -33.88
N ALA A 221 -4.51 4.41 -33.03
CA ALA A 221 -3.12 4.11 -32.75
C ALA A 221 -3.04 2.80 -31.94
N SER A 222 -2.50 1.75 -32.55
CA SER A 222 -2.24 0.46 -31.89
C SER A 222 -1.60 0.68 -30.53
N GLU A 223 -2.25 0.16 -29.48
CA GLU A 223 -1.83 0.12 -28.07
C GLU A 223 -0.46 0.76 -27.81
N TYR A 224 -0.41 2.03 -27.40
CA TYR A 224 0.83 2.63 -26.87
C TYR A 224 1.14 1.96 -25.52
N ARG A 225 1.68 0.73 -25.61
CA ARG A 225 2.09 -0.07 -24.47
C ARG A 225 3.56 0.25 -24.27
N ARG A 226 3.88 1.01 -23.22
CA ARG A 226 5.28 1.14 -22.82
C ARG A 226 5.75 -0.27 -22.46
N LYS A 227 6.62 -0.86 -23.28
CA LYS A 227 7.19 -2.18 -22.99
C LYS A 227 7.91 -2.08 -21.65
N LEU A 228 7.53 -2.94 -20.71
CA LEU A 228 8.28 -3.12 -19.49
C LEU A 228 9.60 -3.81 -19.86
N GLU A 229 10.70 -3.11 -19.60
CA GLU A 229 12.02 -3.70 -19.71
C GLU A 229 12.23 -4.57 -18.48
N TYR A 230 12.32 -5.88 -18.70
CA TYR A 230 12.69 -6.84 -17.67
C TYR A 230 14.22 -6.91 -17.60
N HIS A 231 14.76 -6.72 -16.40
CA HIS A 231 16.19 -6.91 -16.15
C HIS A 231 16.46 -8.29 -15.56
N LEU A 232 17.70 -8.78 -15.66
CA LEU A 232 18.11 -10.05 -15.06
C LEU A 232 17.88 -10.10 -13.53
N ALA A 233 17.92 -8.93 -12.88
CA ALA A 233 17.56 -8.78 -11.46
C ALA A 233 16.10 -9.16 -11.16
N ASP A 234 15.18 -9.00 -12.13
CA ASP A 234 13.78 -9.37 -11.97
C ASP A 234 13.59 -10.87 -11.86
N ALA A 235 14.31 -11.63 -12.68
CA ALA A 235 14.29 -13.09 -12.63
C ALA A 235 14.77 -13.62 -11.28
N GLY A 236 15.83 -13.05 -10.72
CA GLY A 236 16.35 -13.43 -9.40
C GLY A 236 15.33 -13.22 -8.28
N VAL A 237 14.61 -12.10 -8.28
CA VAL A 237 13.56 -11.83 -7.29
C VAL A 237 12.35 -12.76 -7.47
N ILE A 238 11.95 -13.05 -8.71
CA ILE A 238 10.85 -13.99 -8.99
C ILE A 238 11.22 -15.40 -8.51
N ILE A 239 12.44 -15.88 -8.78
CA ILE A 239 12.92 -17.18 -8.31
C ILE A 239 12.91 -17.24 -6.78
N LEU A 240 13.36 -16.18 -6.11
CA LEU A 240 13.31 -16.08 -4.65
C LEU A 240 11.88 -16.21 -4.12
N VAL A 241 10.91 -15.52 -4.72
CA VAL A 241 9.49 -15.60 -4.32
C VAL A 241 8.96 -17.01 -4.49
N ILE A 242 9.25 -17.66 -5.62
CA ILE A 242 8.84 -19.04 -5.87
C ILE A 242 9.46 -19.99 -4.83
N ALA A 243 10.75 -19.83 -4.53
CA ALA A 243 11.44 -20.65 -3.54
C ALA A 243 10.84 -20.48 -2.13
N VAL A 244 10.52 -19.24 -1.74
CA VAL A 244 9.86 -18.95 -0.46
C VAL A 244 8.47 -19.59 -0.41
N LEU A 245 7.67 -19.43 -1.46
CA LEU A 245 6.31 -20.02 -1.50
C LEU A 245 6.36 -21.55 -1.48
N ALA A 246 7.28 -22.16 -2.22
CA ALA A 246 7.47 -23.61 -2.22
C ALA A 246 7.94 -24.12 -0.85
N GLY A 247 8.87 -23.42 -0.21
CA GLY A 247 9.34 -23.76 1.14
C GLY A 247 8.23 -23.65 2.19
N VAL A 248 7.41 -22.61 2.12
CA VAL A 248 6.22 -22.47 2.98
C VAL A 248 5.24 -23.60 2.72
N ALA A 249 4.89 -23.85 1.45
CA ALA A 249 3.96 -24.91 1.09
C ALA A 249 4.44 -26.29 1.57
N ALA A 250 5.74 -26.58 1.45
CA ALA A 250 6.31 -27.82 1.94
C ALA A 250 6.11 -27.97 3.46
N VAL A 251 6.35 -26.92 4.25
CA VAL A 251 6.21 -27.00 5.72
C VAL A 251 4.74 -26.97 6.18
N THR A 252 3.84 -26.40 5.39
CA THR A 252 2.41 -26.32 5.77
C THR A 252 1.61 -27.54 5.34
N PHE A 253 1.99 -28.21 4.25
CA PHE A 253 1.24 -29.32 3.66
C PHE A 253 1.88 -30.71 3.87
N PHE A 254 3.16 -30.79 4.27
CA PHE A 254 3.83 -32.02 4.69
C PHE A 254 4.21 -31.96 6.16
#